data_AF-A0A3D0ULM2-F1
#
_entry.id   AF-A0A3D0ULM2-F1
#
_cell.length_a   1.000
_cell.length_b   1.000
_cell.length_c   1.000
_cell.angle_alpha   90.00
_cell.angle_beta   90.00
_cell.angle_gamma   90.00
#
_symmetry.space_group_name_H-M   'P 1'
#
loop_
_entity.id
_entity.type
_entity.pdbx_description
1 polymer ?
#
loop_
_entity_poly.entity_id
_entity_poly.type
_entity_poly.pdbx_seq_one_letter_code
_entity_poly.pdbx_strand_id
1 'polypeptide(L)'
;MAIILQTVRGERFGRYFFPTVAGVGFSQNSLRWNPKIRKEDGFLRMVWGLGTRAVDRISNDYVRVVALSHPQLRPETTARAIRQYSQRYVDVIDLEENAFKTLPADQVLKEVIREGYPYSRFIVSIDQGDYIRNLVSTSGLEDANNLLLTFDHLTKDRNFVKLLRTVLHRLERVYERPVDIEYTVEIVPDYPQPSFRLHILQCRPLSMLDLDTIVQIPTDLPDEDIVFTSYELVPTGKVEGVRYIIFVDPTVYREIGDRAIKLEIGRAIGRLNKELEDRSFIIMGPGRWGSANIDLGVRVSYADIYNTKALVEMSVVSDAGVPSLSYGTHFYQDLVETGIYSLPLHLADPRSKFRWELLRSGKNQLARFLPEDGELIPYLKVIDIQQVAESRRLTILMDGSRDETVGYLVTGNWDDQPDEKGTISTF
;
A
#
# COMPACT_ATOMS: atom_id res chain seq x y z
N MET A 1 34.35 -3.00 -5.56
CA MET A 1 33.10 -2.47 -6.14
C MET A 1 33.03 -2.92 -7.59
N ALA A 2 32.07 -3.77 -7.94
CA ALA A 2 31.83 -4.14 -9.33
C ALA A 2 30.90 -3.10 -9.96
N ILE A 3 31.11 -2.76 -11.24
CA ILE A 3 30.26 -1.85 -12.00
C ILE A 3 29.57 -2.67 -13.08
N ILE A 4 28.24 -2.61 -13.13
CA ILE A 4 27.45 -3.19 -14.21
C ILE A 4 27.19 -2.09 -15.23
N LEU A 5 27.67 -2.28 -16.46
CA LEU A 5 27.37 -1.41 -17.59
C LEU A 5 26.28 -2.08 -18.42
N GLN A 6 25.11 -1.44 -18.48
CA GLN A 6 23.96 -1.96 -19.20
C GLN A 6 23.40 -0.92 -20.17
N THR A 7 23.05 -1.35 -21.37
CA THR A 7 22.33 -0.50 -22.33
C THR A 7 20.91 -0.26 -21.81
N VAL A 8 20.52 1.01 -21.70
CA VAL A 8 19.13 1.39 -21.37
C VAL A 8 18.18 0.85 -22.43
N ARG A 9 17.10 0.18 -22.01
CA ARG A 9 16.08 -0.36 -22.91
C ARG A 9 14.95 0.64 -23.11
N GLY A 10 14.54 0.82 -24.35
CA GLY A 10 13.49 1.76 -24.74
C GLY A 10 13.48 2.01 -26.24
N GLU A 11 12.55 2.85 -26.66
CA GLU A 11 12.40 3.29 -28.05
C GLU A 11 12.36 4.82 -28.09
N ARG A 12 12.74 5.40 -29.23
CA ARG A 12 12.69 6.85 -29.45
C ARG A 12 11.31 7.25 -29.97
N PHE A 13 10.68 8.22 -29.32
CA PHE A 13 9.46 8.89 -29.79
C PHE A 13 9.63 10.40 -29.73
N GLY A 14 9.69 11.04 -30.89
CA GLY A 14 10.07 12.45 -31.00
C GLY A 14 11.46 12.70 -30.41
N ARG A 15 11.53 13.56 -29.40
CA ARG A 15 12.76 13.90 -28.66
C ARG A 15 13.04 13.00 -27.46
N TYR A 16 12.11 12.12 -27.08
CA TYR A 16 12.25 11.32 -25.88
C TYR A 16 12.68 9.88 -26.19
N PHE A 17 13.44 9.28 -25.29
CA PHE A 17 13.77 7.87 -25.28
C PHE A 17 13.34 7.23 -23.97
N PHE A 18 12.46 6.23 -24.04
CA PHE A 18 11.93 5.51 -22.89
C PHE A 18 11.31 4.17 -23.32
N PRO A 19 11.16 3.19 -22.41
CA PRO A 19 10.37 1.99 -22.66
C PRO A 19 8.87 2.25 -22.45
N THR A 20 8.05 1.63 -23.29
CA THR A 20 6.57 1.69 -23.21
C THR A 20 6.03 1.16 -21.89
N VAL A 21 6.67 0.13 -21.35
CA VAL A 21 6.31 -0.45 -20.06
C VAL A 21 7.60 -0.75 -19.31
N ALA A 22 7.67 -0.30 -18.07
CA ALA A 22 8.69 -0.71 -17.13
C ALA A 22 8.07 -0.99 -15.77
N GLY A 23 8.83 -1.62 -14.89
CA GLY A 23 8.31 -1.93 -13.57
C GLY A 23 9.20 -2.79 -12.72
N VAL A 24 8.67 -3.08 -11.54
CA VAL A 24 9.19 -4.10 -10.63
C VAL A 24 8.18 -5.24 -10.56
N GLY A 25 8.63 -6.47 -10.71
CA GLY A 25 7.83 -7.67 -10.56
C GLY A 25 8.31 -8.49 -9.38
N PHE A 26 7.38 -8.99 -8.57
CA PHE A 26 7.67 -9.82 -7.41
C PHE A 26 7.04 -11.19 -7.60
N SER A 27 7.82 -12.25 -7.36
CA SER A 27 7.33 -13.62 -7.56
C SER A 27 6.30 -14.05 -6.52
N GLN A 28 6.28 -13.39 -5.36
CA GLN A 28 5.23 -13.52 -4.35
C GLN A 28 4.52 -12.19 -4.08
N ASN A 29 3.20 -12.26 -3.83
CA ASN A 29 2.38 -11.10 -3.54
C ASN A 29 2.17 -10.89 -2.03
N SER A 30 2.94 -9.96 -1.46
CA SER A 30 2.79 -9.48 -0.08
C SER A 30 1.65 -8.47 0.10
N LEU A 31 1.08 -7.95 -1.00
CA LEU A 31 0.04 -6.93 -1.01
C LEU A 31 -1.29 -7.54 -1.44
N ARG A 32 -1.96 -8.22 -0.49
CA ARG A 32 -3.28 -8.81 -0.71
C ARG A 32 -4.37 -7.86 -0.21
N TRP A 33 -5.01 -7.15 -1.14
CA TRP A 33 -6.18 -6.31 -0.86
C TRP A 33 -7.52 -7.03 -1.03
N ASN A 34 -7.50 -8.29 -1.43
CA ASN A 34 -8.69 -9.10 -1.64
C ASN A 34 -8.37 -10.59 -1.40
N PRO A 35 -9.25 -11.35 -0.72
CA PRO A 35 -8.96 -12.73 -0.36
C PRO A 35 -8.78 -13.65 -1.57
N LYS A 36 -9.36 -13.31 -2.72
CA LYS A 36 -9.18 -14.08 -3.97
C LYS A 36 -7.75 -14.03 -4.50
N ILE A 37 -6.97 -13.01 -4.14
CA ILE A 37 -5.60 -12.84 -4.62
C ILE A 37 -4.73 -13.94 -4.03
N ARG A 38 -4.17 -14.77 -4.92
CA ARG A 38 -3.17 -15.79 -4.58
C ARG A 38 -1.79 -15.16 -4.42
N LYS A 39 -1.08 -15.55 -3.36
CA LYS A 39 0.23 -15.01 -2.99
C LYS A 39 1.31 -15.51 -3.95
N GLU A 40 1.29 -16.81 -4.23
CA GLU A 40 2.23 -17.56 -5.05
C GLU A 40 2.25 -17.16 -6.52
N ASP A 41 1.23 -16.44 -7.01
CA ASP A 41 1.19 -15.98 -8.40
C ASP A 41 1.99 -14.69 -8.65
N GLY A 42 2.39 -13.99 -7.58
CA GLY A 42 3.16 -12.74 -7.66
C GLY A 42 2.34 -11.49 -7.99
N PHE A 43 3.02 -10.34 -8.04
CA PHE A 43 2.44 -9.06 -8.43
C PHE A 43 3.44 -8.15 -9.16
N LEU A 44 2.92 -7.12 -9.81
CA LEU A 44 3.71 -6.14 -10.55
C LEU A 44 3.43 -4.73 -10.04
N ARG A 45 4.45 -3.87 -10.08
CA ARG A 45 4.35 -2.41 -10.03
C ARG A 45 4.70 -1.89 -11.42
N MET A 46 3.69 -1.45 -12.18
CA MET A 46 3.85 -1.04 -13.57
C MET A 46 3.84 0.48 -13.70
N VAL A 47 4.75 0.99 -14.53
CA VAL A 47 4.82 2.41 -14.93
C VAL A 47 5.07 2.52 -16.43
N TRP A 48 4.75 3.70 -16.95
CA TRP A 48 5.19 4.16 -18.27
C TRP A 48 6.48 4.98 -18.08
N GLY A 49 7.47 4.84 -18.96
CA GLY A 49 8.78 5.48 -18.81
C GLY A 49 9.85 4.54 -18.24
N LEU A 50 11.00 5.10 -17.82
CA LEU A 50 12.24 4.38 -17.49
C LEU A 50 12.20 3.40 -16.30
N GLY A 51 11.09 3.27 -15.58
CA GLY A 51 10.94 2.27 -14.50
C GLY A 51 11.46 2.70 -13.13
N THR A 52 12.26 3.75 -13.04
CA THR A 52 12.76 4.36 -11.79
C THR A 52 11.66 4.63 -10.77
N ARG A 53 10.50 5.11 -11.24
CA ARG A 53 9.31 5.37 -10.40
C ARG A 53 8.61 4.12 -9.87
N ALA A 54 8.87 2.96 -10.47
CA ALA A 54 8.34 1.70 -9.96
C ALA A 54 9.13 1.21 -8.74
N VAL A 55 10.42 1.56 -8.69
CA VAL A 55 11.36 1.25 -7.61
C VAL A 55 11.19 2.28 -6.48
N ASP A 56 11.35 3.57 -6.78
CA ASP A 56 11.33 4.62 -5.78
C ASP A 56 9.90 5.01 -5.39
N ARG A 57 9.62 5.06 -4.08
CA ARG A 57 8.38 5.64 -3.55
C ARG A 57 8.49 7.15 -3.57
N ILE A 58 7.94 7.77 -4.61
CA ILE A 58 7.99 9.22 -4.79
C ILE A 58 6.69 9.84 -4.25
N SER A 59 6.82 10.79 -3.33
CA SER A 59 5.67 11.57 -2.85
C SER A 59 4.95 12.21 -4.03
N ASN A 60 3.62 12.04 -4.11
CA ASN A 60 2.75 12.65 -5.11
C ASN A 60 2.76 12.01 -6.52
N ASP A 61 3.10 10.73 -6.63
CA ASP A 61 2.88 9.94 -7.84
C ASP A 61 2.56 8.47 -7.54
N TYR A 62 1.94 7.79 -8.50
CA TYR A 62 1.30 6.50 -8.30
C TYR A 62 1.74 5.47 -9.34
N VAL A 63 1.83 4.21 -8.92
CA VAL A 63 2.19 3.08 -9.79
C VAL A 63 1.01 2.14 -9.95
N ARG A 64 0.87 1.51 -11.12
CA ARG A 64 -0.20 0.55 -11.32
C ARG A 64 0.18 -0.80 -10.70
N VAL A 65 -0.44 -1.14 -9.56
CA VAL A 65 -0.24 -2.43 -8.88
C VAL A 65 -1.13 -3.53 -9.48
N VAL A 66 -0.53 -4.61 -9.98
CA VAL A 66 -1.25 -5.70 -10.66
C VAL A 66 -0.97 -7.02 -9.97
N ALA A 67 -1.98 -7.60 -9.32
CA ALA A 67 -1.91 -8.98 -8.83
C ALA A 67 -1.99 -9.95 -10.00
N LEU A 68 -0.93 -10.74 -10.25
CA LEU A 68 -0.87 -11.62 -11.42
C LEU A 68 -1.89 -12.78 -11.36
N SER A 69 -2.34 -13.14 -10.16
CA SER A 69 -3.44 -14.10 -9.98
C SER A 69 -4.78 -13.60 -10.51
N HIS A 70 -5.04 -12.29 -10.37
CA HIS A 70 -6.28 -11.61 -10.75
C HIS A 70 -5.96 -10.21 -11.33
N PRO A 71 -5.38 -10.12 -12.55
CA PRO A 71 -4.79 -8.88 -13.06
C PRO A 71 -5.78 -7.72 -13.24
N GLN A 72 -7.06 -8.05 -13.43
CA GLN A 72 -8.15 -7.08 -13.60
C GLN A 72 -8.72 -6.59 -12.26
N LEU A 73 -8.39 -7.24 -11.15
CA LEU A 73 -8.83 -6.83 -9.82
C LEU A 73 -7.98 -5.64 -9.37
N ARG A 74 -8.63 -4.49 -9.21
CA ARG A 74 -8.00 -3.25 -8.78
C ARG A 74 -8.32 -2.95 -7.31
N PRO A 75 -7.40 -2.36 -6.54
CA PRO A 75 -7.75 -1.68 -5.30
C PRO A 75 -8.73 -0.52 -5.55
N GLU A 76 -8.57 0.18 -6.68
CA GLU A 76 -9.39 1.32 -7.05
C GLU A 76 -10.71 0.87 -7.71
N THR A 77 -11.84 1.07 -7.04
CA THR A 77 -13.16 0.58 -7.50
C THR A 77 -14.04 1.63 -8.17
N THR A 78 -13.67 2.92 -8.15
CA THR A 78 -14.45 4.01 -8.78
C THR A 78 -13.59 4.78 -9.79
N ALA A 79 -14.20 5.64 -10.62
CA ALA A 79 -13.45 6.44 -11.61
C ALA A 79 -12.57 7.53 -10.95
N ARG A 80 -13.04 8.12 -9.85
CA ARG A 80 -12.39 9.23 -9.12
C ARG A 80 -10.95 9.04 -8.59
N ALA A 81 -10.64 8.36 -7.49
CA ALA A 81 -10.21 6.97 -7.49
C ALA A 81 -9.15 6.64 -8.54
N ILE A 82 -9.49 5.89 -9.59
CA ILE A 82 -8.51 5.54 -10.64
C ILE A 82 -7.83 6.79 -11.21
N ARG A 83 -8.53 7.91 -11.39
CA ARG A 83 -7.92 9.20 -11.79
C ARG A 83 -6.93 9.71 -10.75
N GLN A 84 -7.29 9.70 -9.47
CA GLN A 84 -6.45 10.17 -8.36
C GLN A 84 -5.15 9.37 -8.24
N TYR A 85 -5.23 8.04 -8.37
CA TYR A 85 -4.16 7.04 -8.19
C TYR A 85 -3.52 6.61 -9.52
N SER A 86 -3.65 7.41 -10.56
CA SER A 86 -2.95 7.19 -11.83
C SER A 86 -1.61 7.92 -11.85
N GLN A 87 -0.64 7.34 -12.57
CA GLN A 87 0.68 7.92 -12.76
C GLN A 87 0.57 9.33 -13.38
N ARG A 88 1.24 10.30 -12.76
CA ARG A 88 1.23 11.73 -13.11
C ARG A 88 2.52 12.21 -13.73
N TYR A 89 3.64 11.56 -13.43
CA TYR A 89 4.95 11.92 -13.99
C TYR A 89 5.58 10.73 -14.71
N VAL A 90 6.41 11.02 -15.70
CA VAL A 90 7.14 10.03 -16.49
C VAL A 90 8.62 10.38 -16.49
N ASP A 91 9.46 9.37 -16.28
CA ASP A 91 10.90 9.50 -16.38
C ASP A 91 11.34 9.08 -17.78
N VAL A 92 12.07 9.96 -18.46
CA VAL A 92 12.52 9.82 -19.84
C VAL A 92 13.96 10.28 -20.02
N ILE A 93 14.63 9.81 -21.07
CA ILE A 93 15.85 10.46 -21.57
C ILE A 93 15.42 11.47 -22.64
N ASP A 94 15.65 12.75 -22.40
CA ASP A 94 15.51 13.80 -23.40
C ASP A 94 16.76 13.78 -24.29
N LEU A 95 16.59 13.43 -25.56
CA LEU A 95 17.69 13.29 -26.52
C LEU A 95 18.18 14.63 -27.08
N GLU A 96 17.36 15.68 -27.02
CA GLU A 96 17.75 17.02 -27.47
C GLU A 96 18.63 17.70 -26.42
N GLU A 97 18.24 17.57 -25.15
CA GLU A 97 19.02 18.10 -24.03
C GLU A 97 20.07 17.11 -23.48
N ASN A 98 20.06 15.88 -23.99
CA ASN A 98 20.92 14.77 -23.56
C ASN A 98 20.91 14.58 -22.04
N ALA A 99 19.72 14.54 -21.45
CA ALA A 99 19.52 14.54 -20.00
C ALA A 99 18.39 13.59 -19.58
N PHE A 100 18.54 12.97 -18.40
CA PHE A 100 17.43 12.32 -17.71
C PHE A 100 16.48 13.38 -17.15
N LYS A 101 15.17 13.23 -17.39
CA LYS A 101 14.14 14.16 -16.92
C LYS A 101 12.92 13.43 -16.39
N THR A 102 12.32 14.04 -15.36
CA THR A 102 10.97 13.75 -14.89
C THR A 102 10.04 14.84 -15.41
N LEU A 103 9.03 14.45 -16.19
CA LEU A 103 8.10 15.38 -16.83
C LEU A 103 6.64 14.99 -16.52
N PRO A 104 5.68 15.92 -16.58
CA PRO A 104 4.27 15.59 -16.49
C PRO A 104 3.87 14.58 -17.58
N ALA A 105 3.26 13.47 -17.18
CA ALA A 105 2.95 12.37 -18.08
C ALA A 105 1.93 12.78 -19.15
N ASP A 106 0.96 13.63 -18.81
CA ASP A 106 -0.04 14.14 -19.75
C ASP A 106 0.59 15.00 -20.86
N GLN A 107 1.59 15.82 -20.52
CA GLN A 107 2.35 16.60 -21.50
C GLN A 107 3.11 15.69 -22.47
N VAL A 108 3.93 14.79 -21.94
CA VAL A 108 4.76 13.90 -22.77
C VAL A 108 3.86 13.01 -23.63
N LEU A 109 2.75 12.51 -23.07
CA LEU A 109 1.81 11.66 -23.79
C LEU A 109 1.18 12.38 -24.98
N LYS A 110 0.77 13.65 -24.82
CA LYS A 110 0.25 14.48 -25.93
C LYS A 110 1.30 14.68 -27.02
N GLU A 111 2.54 14.98 -26.63
CA GLU A 111 3.64 15.17 -27.59
C GLU A 111 3.89 13.88 -28.39
N VAL A 112 4.04 12.73 -27.73
CA VAL A 112 4.32 11.47 -28.45
C VAL A 112 3.13 10.95 -29.26
N ILE A 113 1.89 11.20 -28.83
CA ILE A 113 0.70 10.83 -29.61
C ILE A 113 0.66 11.59 -30.94
N ARG A 114 0.96 12.90 -30.94
CA ARG A 114 1.07 13.69 -32.19
C ARG A 114 2.16 13.18 -33.11
N GLU A 115 3.24 12.64 -32.55
CA GLU A 115 4.33 11.97 -33.28
C GLU A 115 3.99 10.52 -33.69
N GLY A 116 2.75 10.07 -33.50
CA GLY A 116 2.27 8.76 -33.96
C GLY A 116 2.55 7.59 -33.02
N TYR A 117 2.65 7.82 -31.70
CA TYR A 117 2.93 6.77 -30.71
C TYR A 117 1.90 5.62 -30.74
N PRO A 118 2.29 4.41 -31.22
CA PRO A 118 1.35 3.34 -31.54
C PRO A 118 0.87 2.57 -30.30
N TYR A 119 1.55 2.74 -29.17
CA TYR A 119 1.32 1.92 -27.97
C TYR A 119 0.37 2.55 -26.95
N SER A 120 -0.13 3.76 -27.22
CA SER A 120 -1.08 4.48 -26.34
C SER A 120 -2.24 3.58 -25.90
N ARG A 121 -2.85 2.82 -26.83
CA ARG A 121 -3.95 1.88 -26.51
C ARG A 121 -3.64 0.86 -25.42
N PHE A 122 -2.38 0.48 -25.22
CA PHE A 122 -2.00 -0.52 -24.23
C PHE A 122 -1.88 0.05 -22.82
N ILE A 123 -1.54 1.34 -22.72
CA ILE A 123 -1.19 1.99 -21.46
C ILE A 123 -2.25 2.97 -20.96
N VAL A 124 -3.10 3.52 -21.85
CA VAL A 124 -4.11 4.52 -21.45
C VAL A 124 -5.56 4.05 -21.55
N SER A 125 -6.39 4.61 -20.68
CA SER A 125 -7.85 4.67 -20.78
C SER A 125 -8.30 6.13 -20.85
N ILE A 126 -9.54 6.35 -21.31
CA ILE A 126 -10.18 7.66 -21.40
C ILE A 126 -11.11 7.86 -20.21
N ASP A 127 -10.97 9.00 -19.55
CA ASP A 127 -11.79 9.42 -18.45
C ASP A 127 -13.03 10.22 -18.90
N GLN A 128 -14.22 9.70 -18.63
CA GLN A 128 -15.50 10.32 -19.00
C GLN A 128 -16.18 11.02 -17.80
N GLY A 129 -15.43 11.31 -16.73
CA GLY A 129 -15.97 11.90 -15.50
C GLY A 129 -16.45 10.84 -14.53
N ASP A 130 -17.59 10.22 -14.83
CA ASP A 130 -18.27 9.23 -13.98
C ASP A 130 -17.75 7.81 -14.16
N TYR A 131 -17.19 7.50 -15.33
CA TYR A 131 -16.64 6.19 -15.65
C TYR A 131 -15.37 6.32 -16.50
N ILE A 132 -14.61 5.23 -16.55
CA ILE A 132 -13.39 5.12 -17.35
C ILE A 132 -13.61 4.10 -18.46
N ARG A 133 -13.25 4.47 -19.68
CA ARG A 133 -13.42 3.65 -20.88
C ARG A 133 -12.07 3.25 -21.46
N ASN A 134 -11.91 1.97 -21.77
CA ASN A 134 -10.70 1.51 -22.48
C ASN A 134 -10.65 2.13 -23.88
N LEU A 135 -9.43 2.43 -24.33
CA LEU A 135 -9.19 2.96 -25.65
C LEU A 135 -9.34 1.88 -26.71
N VAL A 136 -10.28 2.04 -27.66
CA VAL A 136 -10.52 1.05 -28.73
C VAL A 136 -9.74 1.39 -30.00
N SER A 137 -9.64 2.67 -30.33
CA SER A 137 -8.86 3.21 -31.44
C SER A 137 -8.02 4.38 -30.97
N THR A 138 -6.85 4.56 -31.59
CA THR A 138 -5.98 5.72 -31.37
C THR A 138 -6.39 6.94 -32.20
N SER A 139 -7.35 6.79 -33.12
CA SER A 139 -7.87 7.89 -33.95
C SER A 139 -8.56 8.96 -33.08
N GLY A 140 -8.14 10.22 -33.22
CA GLY A 140 -8.72 11.37 -32.50
C GLY A 140 -8.23 11.55 -31.06
N LEU A 141 -7.14 10.87 -30.67
CA LEU A 141 -6.53 11.03 -29.34
C LEU A 141 -5.78 12.34 -29.14
N GLU A 142 -5.39 13.01 -30.22
CA GLU A 142 -4.57 14.23 -30.20
C GLU A 142 -5.24 15.37 -29.41
N ASP A 143 -6.57 15.38 -29.37
CA ASP A 143 -7.40 16.37 -28.67
C ASP A 143 -7.91 15.89 -27.29
N ALA A 144 -7.59 14.66 -26.89
CA ALA A 144 -8.07 14.07 -25.65
C ALA A 144 -7.28 14.60 -24.43
N ASN A 145 -7.88 15.52 -23.68
CA ASN A 145 -7.29 16.07 -22.45
C ASN A 145 -7.51 15.19 -21.20
N ASN A 146 -8.14 14.03 -21.35
CA ASN A 146 -8.64 13.18 -20.28
C ASN A 146 -8.07 11.75 -20.34
N LEU A 147 -6.80 11.61 -20.70
CA LEU A 147 -6.10 10.32 -20.76
C LEU A 147 -5.54 9.95 -19.39
N LEU A 148 -5.76 8.72 -18.97
CA LEU A 148 -5.26 8.16 -17.72
C LEU A 148 -4.41 6.93 -17.97
N LEU A 149 -3.25 6.85 -17.33
CA LEU A 149 -2.38 5.68 -17.37
C LEU A 149 -2.98 4.56 -16.52
N THR A 150 -3.59 3.57 -17.16
CA THR A 150 -4.29 2.46 -16.51
C THR A 150 -3.67 1.10 -16.81
N PHE A 151 -3.04 0.91 -17.97
CA PHE A 151 -2.53 -0.36 -18.46
C PHE A 151 -3.60 -1.47 -18.60
N ASP A 152 -4.89 -1.09 -18.71
CA ASP A 152 -6.01 -2.04 -18.71
C ASP A 152 -5.89 -3.11 -19.81
N HIS A 153 -5.50 -2.71 -21.02
CA HIS A 153 -5.34 -3.63 -22.13
C HIS A 153 -4.25 -4.67 -21.88
N LEU A 154 -3.12 -4.28 -21.28
CA LEU A 154 -2.05 -5.22 -20.91
C LEU A 154 -2.51 -6.20 -19.83
N THR A 155 -3.23 -5.72 -18.81
CA THR A 155 -3.75 -6.61 -17.75
C THR A 155 -4.84 -7.57 -18.23
N LYS A 156 -5.51 -7.24 -19.34
CA LYS A 156 -6.48 -8.12 -20.01
C LYS A 156 -5.82 -9.13 -20.94
N ASP A 157 -4.63 -8.82 -21.43
CA ASP A 157 -3.87 -9.68 -22.33
C ASP A 157 -3.31 -10.90 -21.60
N ARG A 158 -3.77 -12.09 -22.00
CA ARG A 158 -3.36 -13.35 -21.39
C ARG A 158 -1.88 -13.68 -21.66
N ASN A 159 -1.33 -13.27 -22.80
CA ASN A 159 0.07 -13.53 -23.14
C ASN A 159 0.99 -12.66 -22.29
N PHE A 160 0.66 -11.39 -22.09
CA PHE A 160 1.39 -10.49 -21.20
C PHE A 160 1.44 -11.02 -19.76
N VAL A 161 0.28 -11.31 -19.18
CA VAL A 161 0.17 -11.83 -17.81
C VAL A 161 0.88 -13.18 -17.68
N LYS A 162 0.68 -14.09 -18.64
CA LYS A 162 1.33 -15.40 -18.64
C LYS A 162 2.85 -15.28 -18.74
N LEU A 163 3.38 -14.38 -19.56
CA LEU A 163 4.81 -14.16 -19.72
C LEU A 163 5.45 -13.78 -18.38
N LEU A 164 4.97 -12.69 -17.75
CA LEU A 164 5.54 -12.19 -16.50
C LEU A 164 5.42 -13.21 -15.37
N ARG A 165 4.24 -13.83 -15.24
CA ARG A 165 4.03 -14.88 -14.25
C ARG A 165 4.96 -16.07 -14.46
N THR A 166 5.11 -16.55 -15.69
CA THR A 166 5.98 -17.71 -16.00
C THR A 166 7.44 -17.39 -15.70
N VAL A 167 7.89 -16.18 -16.03
CA VAL A 167 9.27 -15.73 -15.77
C VAL A 167 9.53 -15.67 -14.27
N LEU A 168 8.66 -15.02 -13.50
CA LEU A 168 8.80 -14.91 -12.05
C LEU A 168 8.84 -16.28 -11.36
N HIS A 169 7.90 -17.19 -11.69
CA HIS A 169 7.91 -18.55 -11.14
C HIS A 169 9.17 -19.32 -11.51
N ARG A 170 9.65 -19.18 -12.76
CA ARG A 170 10.86 -19.87 -13.20
C ARG A 170 12.08 -19.33 -12.45
N LEU A 171 12.17 -18.02 -12.25
CA LEU A 171 13.27 -17.40 -11.51
C LEU A 171 13.24 -17.82 -10.03
N GLU A 172 12.08 -17.75 -9.36
CA GLU A 172 11.92 -18.21 -7.97
C GLU A 172 12.34 -19.68 -7.81
N ARG A 173 11.90 -20.55 -8.73
CA ARG A 173 12.27 -21.97 -8.70
C ARG A 173 13.77 -22.19 -8.87
N VAL A 174 14.44 -21.39 -9.69
CA VAL A 174 15.89 -21.50 -9.93
C VAL A 174 16.70 -20.92 -8.78
N TYR A 175 16.21 -19.82 -8.18
CA TYR A 175 16.83 -19.20 -7.02
C TYR A 175 16.53 -19.95 -5.71
N GLU A 176 15.53 -20.85 -5.72
CA GLU A 176 14.99 -21.59 -4.56
C GLU A 176 14.48 -20.65 -3.45
N ARG A 177 14.14 -19.42 -3.82
CA ARG A 177 13.62 -18.37 -2.95
C ARG A 177 12.87 -17.35 -3.79
N PRO A 178 11.93 -16.59 -3.21
CA PRO A 178 11.22 -15.56 -3.96
C PRO A 178 12.18 -14.50 -4.49
N VAL A 179 11.81 -13.91 -5.62
CA VAL A 179 12.64 -12.93 -6.32
C VAL A 179 11.83 -11.67 -6.63
N ASP A 180 12.54 -10.55 -6.69
CA ASP A 180 12.10 -9.35 -7.39
C ASP A 180 12.92 -9.16 -8.67
N ILE A 181 12.27 -8.60 -9.68
CA ILE A 181 12.91 -8.22 -10.94
C ILE A 181 12.59 -6.78 -11.28
N GLU A 182 13.61 -6.04 -11.71
CA GLU A 182 13.41 -4.81 -12.46
C GLU A 182 13.35 -5.17 -13.95
N TYR A 183 12.34 -4.65 -14.66
CA TYR A 183 12.09 -5.07 -16.03
C TYR A 183 11.59 -3.95 -16.94
N THR A 184 11.77 -4.14 -18.23
CA THR A 184 11.04 -3.42 -19.29
C THR A 184 10.35 -4.39 -20.22
N VAL A 185 9.25 -3.96 -20.84
CA VAL A 185 8.54 -4.74 -21.87
C VAL A 185 8.47 -3.92 -23.15
N GLU A 186 8.99 -4.50 -24.23
CA GLU A 186 8.78 -4.04 -25.59
C GLU A 186 7.52 -4.73 -26.14
N ILE A 187 6.62 -3.95 -26.73
CA ILE A 187 5.41 -4.45 -27.39
C ILE A 187 5.74 -4.61 -28.86
N VAL A 188 5.84 -5.85 -29.32
CA VAL A 188 6.18 -6.17 -30.70
C VAL A 188 4.89 -6.35 -31.49
N PRO A 189 4.59 -5.50 -32.49
CA PRO A 189 3.41 -5.66 -33.33
C PRO A 189 3.44 -7.01 -34.05
N ASP A 190 2.40 -7.82 -33.84
CA ASP A 190 2.24 -9.14 -34.45
C ASP A 190 0.74 -9.43 -34.69
N TYR A 191 0.43 -10.40 -35.55
CA TYR A 191 -0.94 -10.74 -35.94
C TYR A 191 -1.29 -12.18 -35.55
N PRO A 192 -2.46 -12.45 -34.93
CA PRO A 192 -3.60 -11.55 -34.70
C PRO A 192 -3.49 -10.70 -33.40
N GLN A 193 -2.46 -10.90 -32.59
CA GLN A 193 -2.24 -10.21 -31.31
C GLN A 193 -0.75 -9.84 -31.20
N PRO A 194 -0.40 -8.75 -30.50
CA PRO A 194 1.00 -8.40 -30.29
C PRO A 194 1.73 -9.50 -29.50
N SER A 195 3.04 -9.58 -29.71
CA SER A 195 3.93 -10.33 -28.83
C SER A 195 4.65 -9.37 -27.87
N PHE A 196 5.14 -9.90 -26.76
CA PHE A 196 5.81 -9.12 -25.72
C PHE A 196 7.24 -9.64 -25.53
N ARG A 197 8.21 -8.73 -25.59
CA ARG A 197 9.60 -9.04 -25.27
C ARG A 197 9.93 -8.44 -23.91
N LEU A 198 10.18 -9.32 -22.95
CA LEU A 198 10.60 -8.94 -21.60
C LEU A 198 12.12 -8.78 -21.55
N HIS A 199 12.59 -7.64 -21.06
CA HIS A 199 13.98 -7.43 -20.69
C HIS A 199 14.07 -7.41 -19.17
N ILE A 200 14.80 -8.37 -18.60
CA ILE A 200 15.14 -8.37 -17.18
C ILE A 200 16.37 -7.49 -17.03
N LEU A 201 16.21 -6.35 -16.35
CA LEU A 201 17.30 -5.41 -16.07
C LEU A 201 18.07 -5.86 -14.83
N GLN A 202 17.34 -6.34 -13.84
CA GLN A 202 17.89 -6.87 -12.62
C GLN A 202 17.00 -7.98 -12.09
N CYS A 203 17.61 -8.99 -11.48
CA CYS A 203 16.92 -10.02 -10.73
C CYS A 203 17.65 -10.15 -9.41
N ARG A 204 16.93 -9.90 -8.32
CA ARG A 204 17.43 -10.05 -6.98
C ARG A 204 16.59 -11.13 -6.31
N PRO A 205 17.22 -12.03 -5.55
CA PRO A 205 16.45 -12.68 -4.50
C PRO A 205 15.88 -11.58 -3.62
N LEU A 206 14.59 -11.68 -3.30
CA LEU A 206 14.01 -10.84 -2.27
C LEU A 206 14.90 -11.00 -1.04
N SER A 207 15.53 -9.90 -0.63
CA SER A 207 16.60 -9.94 0.35
C SER A 207 16.05 -10.54 1.64
N MET A 208 16.93 -11.19 2.40
CA MET A 208 16.63 -11.69 3.74
C MET A 208 16.06 -10.55 4.64
N LEU A 209 16.25 -9.26 4.36
CA LEU A 209 15.53 -8.20 5.09
C LEU A 209 14.03 -8.03 4.72
N ASP A 210 13.60 -8.50 3.54
CA ASP A 210 12.21 -8.46 3.06
C ASP A 210 11.47 -9.80 3.24
N LEU A 211 12.21 -10.90 3.50
CA LEU A 211 11.66 -12.25 3.74
C LEU A 211 12.22 -12.98 4.99
N ASP A 212 13.31 -12.55 5.64
CA ASP A 212 13.69 -12.91 7.03
C ASP A 212 13.05 -12.00 8.07
N THR A 213 11.86 -11.51 7.75
CA THR A 213 10.85 -11.93 8.70
C THR A 213 10.12 -13.11 8.07
N ILE A 214 10.76 -14.30 8.14
CA ILE A 214 9.99 -15.44 8.63
C ILE A 214 9.55 -14.94 9.99
N VAL A 215 8.40 -14.27 10.02
CA VAL A 215 7.76 -13.85 11.23
C VAL A 215 7.29 -15.15 11.85
N GLN A 216 8.21 -15.87 12.47
CA GLN A 216 7.84 -16.98 13.31
C GLN A 216 7.28 -16.31 14.55
N ILE A 217 5.96 -16.22 14.57
CA ILE A 217 5.23 -15.95 15.79
C ILE A 217 5.66 -17.06 16.77
N PRO A 218 6.35 -16.71 17.88
CA PRO A 218 6.81 -17.72 18.82
C PRO A 218 5.61 -18.49 19.37
N THR A 219 5.71 -19.82 19.42
CA THR A 219 4.62 -20.68 19.88
C THR A 219 4.44 -20.67 21.39
N ASP A 220 5.42 -20.13 22.12
CA ASP A 220 5.54 -20.10 23.57
C ASP A 220 5.35 -18.70 24.17
N LEU A 221 4.72 -17.78 23.42
CA LEU A 221 4.35 -16.47 23.96
C LEU A 221 3.39 -16.63 25.16
N PRO A 222 3.72 -16.05 26.33
CA PRO A 222 2.81 -16.02 27.45
C PRO A 222 1.50 -15.31 27.06
N ASP A 223 0.36 -15.93 27.37
CA ASP A 223 -0.96 -15.34 27.10
C ASP A 223 -1.12 -13.96 27.77
N GLU A 224 -0.38 -13.71 28.86
CA GLU A 224 -0.32 -12.43 29.57
C GLU A 224 0.45 -11.31 28.85
N ASP A 225 1.25 -11.62 27.84
CA ASP A 225 1.97 -10.63 27.02
C ASP A 225 1.24 -10.28 25.72
N ILE A 226 0.33 -11.15 25.28
CA ILE A 226 -0.44 -10.94 24.05
C ILE A 226 -1.44 -9.80 24.26
N VAL A 227 -1.31 -8.76 23.42
CA VAL A 227 -2.24 -7.63 23.35
C VAL A 227 -3.36 -7.93 22.37
N PHE A 228 -3.01 -8.42 21.18
CA PHE A 228 -4.01 -8.83 20.19
C PHE A 228 -3.48 -9.91 19.24
N THR A 229 -4.39 -10.70 18.69
CA THR A 229 -4.12 -11.56 17.54
C THR A 229 -5.15 -11.32 16.44
N SER A 230 -4.72 -11.43 15.19
CA SER A 230 -5.60 -11.27 14.04
C SER A 230 -5.28 -12.25 12.91
N TYR A 231 -6.26 -12.49 12.05
CA TYR A 231 -6.19 -13.42 10.95
C TYR A 231 -6.79 -12.83 9.69
N GLU A 232 -6.46 -13.46 8.55
CA GLU A 232 -6.97 -13.17 7.21
C GLU A 232 -6.46 -11.85 6.62
N LEU A 233 -5.94 -11.86 5.39
CA LEU A 233 -5.39 -10.66 4.71
C LEU A 233 -4.26 -9.99 5.49
N VAL A 234 -3.47 -10.80 6.20
CA VAL A 234 -2.35 -10.34 7.00
C VAL A 234 -1.15 -10.08 6.07
N PRO A 235 -0.56 -8.87 6.10
CA PRO A 235 0.68 -8.60 5.39
C PRO A 235 1.85 -9.38 6.02
N THR A 236 2.99 -9.47 5.33
CA THR A 236 4.22 -9.99 5.96
C THR A 236 5.06 -8.82 6.45
N GLY A 237 5.47 -8.84 7.72
CA GLY A 237 6.37 -7.82 8.27
C GLY A 237 6.38 -7.74 9.79
N LYS A 238 7.09 -6.76 10.33
CA LYS A 238 7.21 -6.51 11.76
C LYS A 238 7.17 -5.02 12.06
N VAL A 239 6.51 -4.66 13.16
CA VAL A 239 6.54 -3.31 13.73
C VAL A 239 7.08 -3.41 15.15
N GLU A 240 8.17 -2.71 15.45
CA GLU A 240 8.84 -2.77 16.75
C GLU A 240 8.79 -1.43 17.48
N GLY A 241 8.96 -1.48 18.79
CA GLY A 241 9.16 -0.29 19.61
C GLY A 241 7.95 0.64 19.65
N VAL A 242 6.74 0.12 19.46
CA VAL A 242 5.53 0.95 19.54
C VAL A 242 5.33 1.41 20.98
N ARG A 243 5.36 2.72 21.19
CA ARG A 243 5.17 3.37 22.48
C ARG A 243 3.72 3.79 22.69
N TYR A 244 3.12 4.37 21.67
CA TYR A 244 1.79 4.95 21.78
C TYR A 244 0.77 4.18 20.95
N ILE A 245 -0.42 4.00 21.52
CA ILE A 245 -1.59 3.52 20.79
C ILE A 245 -2.64 4.62 20.82
N ILE A 246 -3.02 5.12 19.65
CA ILE A 246 -4.22 5.93 19.48
C ILE A 246 -5.38 4.95 19.35
N PHE A 247 -6.28 4.95 20.32
CA PHE A 247 -7.37 3.98 20.41
C PHE A 247 -8.73 4.67 20.39
N VAL A 248 -9.57 4.26 19.44
CA VAL A 248 -11.00 4.59 19.40
C VAL A 248 -11.76 3.32 19.73
N ASP A 249 -12.46 3.30 20.87
CA ASP A 249 -13.19 2.10 21.30
C ASP A 249 -14.38 1.85 20.37
N PRO A 250 -14.45 0.69 19.68
CA PRO A 250 -15.50 0.43 18.70
C PRO A 250 -16.89 0.29 19.33
N THR A 251 -17.01 -0.10 20.61
CA THR A 251 -18.32 -0.16 21.29
C THR A 251 -18.80 1.24 21.63
N VAL A 252 -17.91 2.08 22.18
CA VAL A 252 -18.25 3.47 22.53
C VAL A 252 -18.54 4.29 21.28
N TYR A 253 -17.74 4.14 20.21
CA TYR A 253 -17.90 4.90 18.96
C TYR A 253 -19.26 4.63 18.28
N ARG A 254 -19.78 3.41 18.41
CA ARG A 254 -21.09 3.03 17.86
C ARG A 254 -22.25 3.73 18.56
N GLU A 255 -22.11 3.96 19.87
CA GLU A 255 -23.14 4.61 20.69
C GLU A 255 -23.19 6.13 20.50
N ILE A 256 -22.21 6.72 19.81
CA ILE A 256 -22.20 8.14 19.49
C ILE A 256 -23.31 8.44 18.49
N GLY A 257 -24.40 9.04 18.97
CA GLY A 257 -25.48 9.55 18.12
C GLY A 257 -25.13 10.87 17.43
N ASP A 258 -24.19 11.64 17.99
CA ASP A 258 -23.79 12.95 17.45
C ASP A 258 -22.72 12.81 16.36
N ARG A 259 -23.10 13.15 15.13
CA ARG A 259 -22.21 13.15 13.96
C ARG A 259 -21.07 14.17 14.10
N ALA A 260 -21.27 15.27 14.81
CA ALA A 260 -20.22 16.28 15.02
C ALA A 260 -19.06 15.70 15.83
N ILE A 261 -19.36 14.95 16.89
CA ILE A 261 -18.34 14.25 17.70
C ILE A 261 -17.56 13.24 16.84
N LYS A 262 -18.24 12.42 16.03
CA LYS A 262 -17.55 11.46 15.13
C LYS A 262 -16.60 12.14 14.15
N LEU A 263 -16.98 13.29 13.61
CA LEU A 263 -16.12 14.07 12.73
C LEU A 263 -14.94 14.69 13.48
N GLU A 264 -15.16 15.16 14.71
CA GLU A 264 -14.10 15.76 15.52
C GLU A 264 -13.07 14.72 15.99
N ILE A 265 -13.49 13.48 16.27
CA ILE A 265 -12.56 12.36 16.52
C ILE A 265 -11.58 12.20 15.34
N GLY A 266 -12.07 12.23 14.10
CA GLY A 266 -11.22 12.15 12.91
C GLY A 266 -10.21 13.31 12.81
N ARG A 267 -10.62 14.54 13.13
CA ARG A 267 -9.73 15.71 13.14
C ARG A 267 -8.69 15.64 14.26
N ALA A 268 -9.09 15.19 15.45
CA ALA A 268 -8.19 15.00 16.58
C ALA A 268 -7.13 13.95 16.28
N ILE A 269 -7.48 12.87 15.55
CA ILE A 269 -6.50 11.90 15.07
C ILE A 269 -5.47 12.56 14.15
N GLY A 270 -5.91 13.43 13.22
CA GLY A 270 -4.99 14.20 12.37
C GLY A 270 -4.04 15.10 13.16
N ARG A 271 -4.53 15.74 14.23
CA ARG A 271 -3.70 16.50 15.18
C ARG A 271 -2.70 15.61 15.92
N LEU A 272 -3.14 14.46 16.44
CA LEU A 272 -2.27 13.49 17.11
C LEU A 272 -1.20 12.92 16.17
N ASN A 273 -1.54 12.63 14.92
CA ASN A 273 -0.61 12.13 13.92
C ASN A 273 0.57 13.10 13.70
N LYS A 274 0.31 14.41 13.77
CA LYS A 274 1.35 15.43 13.70
C LYS A 274 2.14 15.53 15.01
N GLU A 275 1.44 15.56 16.15
CA GLU A 275 2.07 15.68 17.47
C GLU A 275 2.96 14.47 17.84
N LEU A 276 2.72 13.32 17.21
CA LEU A 276 3.48 12.09 17.42
C LEU A 276 4.45 11.77 16.26
N GLU A 277 4.77 12.73 15.38
CA GLU A 277 5.60 12.48 14.18
C GLU A 277 7.00 11.91 14.50
N ASP A 278 7.60 12.33 15.61
CA ASP A 278 8.91 11.85 16.08
C ASP A 278 8.80 10.64 17.04
N ARG A 279 7.65 9.96 17.09
CA ARG A 279 7.39 8.85 18.02
C ARG A 279 6.87 7.62 17.28
N SER A 280 7.18 6.43 17.80
CA SER A 280 6.60 5.19 17.29
C SER A 280 5.19 4.96 17.85
N PHE A 281 4.19 5.03 16.99
CA PHE A 281 2.79 4.80 17.37
C PHE A 281 2.00 4.01 16.32
N ILE A 282 0.89 3.43 16.78
CA ILE A 282 -0.12 2.78 15.93
C ILE A 282 -1.50 3.35 16.22
N ILE A 283 -2.43 3.13 15.29
CA ILE A 283 -3.83 3.50 15.43
C ILE A 283 -4.67 2.23 15.47
N MET A 284 -5.62 2.16 16.41
CA MET A 284 -6.58 1.08 16.54
C MET A 284 -7.99 1.66 16.64
N GLY A 285 -8.95 1.16 15.87
CA GLY A 285 -10.34 1.59 16.04
C GLY A 285 -11.35 0.98 15.08
N PRO A 286 -12.61 1.46 15.10
CA PRO A 286 -13.75 0.76 14.51
C PRO A 286 -13.73 0.73 12.99
N GLY A 287 -14.00 -0.46 12.45
CA GLY A 287 -14.43 -0.69 11.07
C GLY A 287 -13.51 -0.07 10.02
N ARG A 288 -14.11 0.57 9.00
CA ARG A 288 -13.39 1.12 7.85
C ARG A 288 -12.94 2.55 8.08
N TRP A 289 -11.64 2.73 8.10
CA TRP A 289 -11.02 4.05 8.11
C TRP A 289 -11.03 4.67 6.71
N GLY A 290 -11.14 6.00 6.63
CA GLY A 290 -11.28 6.70 5.34
C GLY A 290 -12.62 6.51 4.64
N SER A 291 -13.63 5.95 5.33
CA SER A 291 -15.00 5.87 4.84
C SER A 291 -15.69 7.25 4.86
N ALA A 292 -16.49 7.55 3.82
CA ALA A 292 -17.42 8.66 3.86
C ALA A 292 -18.60 8.41 4.83
N ASN A 293 -18.92 7.13 5.08
CA ASN A 293 -19.90 6.72 6.06
C ASN A 293 -19.23 6.55 7.44
N ILE A 294 -19.44 7.54 8.31
CA ILE A 294 -18.89 7.64 9.67
C ILE A 294 -19.51 6.63 10.65
N ASP A 295 -20.59 5.94 10.27
CA ASP A 295 -21.20 4.91 11.10
C ASP A 295 -20.53 3.54 10.92
N LEU A 296 -19.77 3.37 9.82
CA LEU A 296 -19.01 2.16 9.52
C LEU A 296 -17.54 2.24 9.94
N GLY A 297 -17.06 3.41 10.38
CA GLY A 297 -15.70 3.63 10.86
C GLY A 297 -15.34 5.12 10.96
N VAL A 298 -14.06 5.41 11.18
CA VAL A 298 -13.59 6.79 11.42
C VAL A 298 -13.26 7.49 10.10
N ARG A 299 -13.80 8.70 9.91
CA ARG A 299 -13.49 9.51 8.73
C ARG A 299 -12.17 10.24 8.91
N VAL A 300 -11.16 9.77 8.20
CA VAL A 300 -9.84 10.39 8.09
C VAL A 300 -9.40 10.39 6.63
N SER A 301 -8.47 11.26 6.29
CA SER A 301 -7.69 11.18 5.06
C SER A 301 -6.32 10.58 5.34
N TYR A 302 -5.56 10.25 4.30
CA TYR A 302 -4.16 9.86 4.44
C TYR A 302 -3.33 10.87 5.24
N ALA A 303 -3.51 12.17 4.98
CA ALA A 303 -2.77 13.24 5.66
C ALA A 303 -3.02 13.26 7.19
N ASP A 304 -4.09 12.61 7.65
CA ASP A 304 -4.42 12.52 9.07
C ASP A 304 -3.75 11.34 9.78
N ILE A 305 -3.10 10.41 9.07
CA ILE A 305 -2.55 9.17 9.67
C ILE A 305 -1.16 8.75 9.15
N TYR A 306 -0.52 9.54 8.30
CA TYR A 306 0.67 9.12 7.56
C TYR A 306 1.91 8.76 8.42
N ASN A 307 1.96 9.17 9.69
CA ASN A 307 3.06 8.84 10.60
C ASN A 307 2.83 7.53 11.38
N THR A 308 1.64 6.94 11.32
CA THR A 308 1.33 5.68 12.03
C THR A 308 2.09 4.51 11.42
N LYS A 309 2.59 3.58 12.25
CA LYS A 309 3.28 2.37 11.74
C LYS A 309 2.31 1.28 11.29
N ALA A 310 1.16 1.21 11.93
CA ALA A 310 0.10 0.28 11.60
C ALA A 310 -1.27 0.88 11.91
N LEU A 311 -2.26 0.46 11.15
CA LEU A 311 -3.67 0.75 11.35
C LEU A 311 -4.41 -0.57 11.59
N VAL A 312 -4.88 -0.78 12.81
CA VAL A 312 -5.66 -1.95 13.22
C VAL A 312 -7.15 -1.63 13.13
N GLU A 313 -7.80 -2.21 12.13
CA GLU A 313 -9.20 -2.02 11.82
C GLU A 313 -10.06 -3.06 12.55
N MET A 314 -10.76 -2.63 13.60
CA MET A 314 -11.50 -3.50 14.49
C MET A 314 -12.92 -3.71 13.98
N SER A 315 -13.24 -4.90 13.49
CA SER A 315 -14.59 -5.25 13.10
C SER A 315 -15.34 -5.87 14.30
N VAL A 316 -16.41 -5.21 14.74
CA VAL A 316 -17.35 -5.74 15.74
C VAL A 316 -18.61 -6.21 15.01
N VAL A 317 -18.97 -7.50 15.14
CA VAL A 317 -20.25 -8.02 14.62
C VAL A 317 -21.41 -7.19 15.17
N SER A 318 -22.32 -6.82 14.29
CA SER A 318 -23.57 -6.13 14.62
C SER A 318 -24.76 -6.87 14.01
N ASP A 319 -25.98 -6.53 14.41
CA ASP A 319 -27.22 -7.04 13.81
C ASP A 319 -27.33 -6.73 12.30
N ALA A 320 -26.54 -5.76 11.79
CA ALA A 320 -26.41 -5.42 10.37
C ALA A 320 -25.25 -6.14 9.65
N GLY A 321 -24.54 -7.06 10.32
CA GLY A 321 -23.39 -7.81 9.80
C GLY A 321 -22.02 -7.36 10.32
N VAL A 322 -20.94 -7.94 9.76
CA VAL A 322 -19.54 -7.55 10.00
C VAL A 322 -19.25 -6.25 9.22
N PRO A 323 -18.77 -5.18 9.87
CA PRO A 323 -18.36 -3.95 9.17
C PRO A 323 -17.34 -4.26 8.08
N SER A 324 -17.52 -3.67 6.90
CA SER A 324 -16.50 -3.72 5.84
C SER A 324 -15.21 -3.09 6.34
N LEU A 325 -14.06 -3.69 6.03
CA LEU A 325 -12.73 -3.14 6.30
C LEU A 325 -12.24 -2.27 5.12
N SER A 326 -11.10 -1.60 5.24
CA SER A 326 -10.55 -0.74 4.18
C SER A 326 -10.01 -1.49 2.96
N TYR A 327 -9.90 -2.82 3.02
CA TYR A 327 -9.43 -3.67 1.92
C TYR A 327 -10.16 -3.39 0.60
N GLY A 328 -9.39 -3.18 -0.47
CA GLY A 328 -9.93 -2.91 -1.81
C GLY A 328 -10.55 -1.51 -1.97
N THR A 329 -10.00 -0.52 -1.25
CA THR A 329 -10.45 0.87 -1.30
C THR A 329 -9.29 1.82 -1.54
N HIS A 330 -9.57 3.04 -2.00
CA HIS A 330 -8.59 4.13 -2.17
C HIS A 330 -7.69 4.33 -0.96
N PHE A 331 -8.31 4.26 0.21
CA PHE A 331 -7.63 4.43 1.46
C PHE A 331 -6.62 3.31 1.74
N TYR A 332 -6.93 2.05 1.39
CA TYR A 332 -5.96 0.95 1.53
C TYR A 332 -4.74 1.13 0.63
N GLN A 333 -4.92 1.69 -0.57
CA GLN A 333 -3.81 1.98 -1.45
C GLN A 333 -2.90 3.06 -0.87
N ASP A 334 -3.48 4.14 -0.31
CA ASP A 334 -2.71 5.15 0.43
C ASP A 334 -1.85 4.49 1.52
N LEU A 335 -2.41 3.55 2.30
CA LEU A 335 -1.68 2.84 3.36
C LEU A 335 -0.50 2.02 2.81
N VAL A 336 -0.75 1.23 1.76
CA VAL A 336 0.27 0.37 1.14
C VAL A 336 1.43 1.19 0.57
N GLU A 337 1.13 2.27 -0.15
CA GLU A 337 2.14 3.12 -0.77
C GLU A 337 3.01 3.84 0.26
N THR A 338 2.47 4.09 1.45
CA THR A 338 3.11 4.89 2.50
C THR A 338 3.77 4.03 3.58
N GLY A 339 3.65 2.70 3.46
CA GLY A 339 4.31 1.74 4.36
C GLY A 339 3.58 1.54 5.68
N ILE A 340 2.30 1.89 5.73
CA ILE A 340 1.43 1.67 6.89
C ILE A 340 0.82 0.28 6.77
N TYR A 341 1.07 -0.58 7.76
CA TYR A 341 0.45 -1.90 7.78
C TYR A 341 -1.04 -1.79 8.11
N SER A 342 -1.90 -2.18 7.17
CA SER A 342 -3.34 -2.34 7.41
C SER A 342 -3.58 -3.74 7.96
N LEU A 343 -4.11 -3.81 9.19
CA LEU A 343 -4.37 -5.04 9.90
C LEU A 343 -5.87 -5.16 10.18
N PRO A 344 -6.53 -6.26 9.78
CA PRO A 344 -7.86 -6.53 10.25
C PRO A 344 -7.77 -6.85 11.74
N LEU A 345 -8.85 -6.69 12.50
CA LEU A 345 -9.00 -7.35 13.78
C LEU A 345 -10.47 -7.76 13.94
N HIS A 346 -10.72 -9.04 13.67
CA HIS A 346 -12.05 -9.63 13.78
C HIS A 346 -12.35 -10.05 15.22
N LEU A 347 -12.96 -9.14 15.98
CA LEU A 347 -13.23 -9.34 17.42
C LEU A 347 -14.22 -10.48 17.73
N ALA A 348 -15.00 -10.93 16.74
CA ALA A 348 -15.93 -12.04 16.90
C ALA A 348 -15.35 -13.39 16.45
N ASP A 349 -14.16 -13.41 15.83
CA ASP A 349 -13.48 -14.65 15.51
C ASP A 349 -12.99 -15.30 16.83
N PRO A 350 -13.39 -16.55 17.15
CA PRO A 350 -12.95 -17.23 18.36
C PRO A 350 -11.44 -17.41 18.48
N ARG A 351 -10.70 -17.31 17.37
CA ARG A 351 -9.23 -17.39 17.33
C ARG A 351 -8.57 -16.07 17.73
N SER A 352 -9.27 -14.95 17.58
CA SER A 352 -8.74 -13.61 17.87
C SER A 352 -8.72 -13.35 19.36
N LYS A 353 -7.56 -12.97 19.89
CA LYS A 353 -7.40 -12.48 21.26
C LYS A 353 -7.34 -10.95 21.21
N PHE A 354 -7.91 -10.28 22.20
CA PHE A 354 -7.74 -8.83 22.36
C PHE A 354 -7.83 -8.44 23.84
N ARG A 355 -6.80 -7.77 24.33
CA ARG A 355 -6.69 -7.35 25.74
C ARG A 355 -7.35 -6.01 25.95
N TRP A 356 -8.68 -6.03 26.09
CA TRP A 356 -9.48 -4.84 26.37
C TRP A 356 -9.00 -4.06 27.58
N GLU A 357 -8.62 -4.75 28.66
CA GLU A 357 -8.24 -4.11 29.91
C GLU A 357 -7.05 -3.17 29.74
N LEU A 358 -6.01 -3.56 28.99
CA LEU A 358 -4.82 -2.74 28.74
C LEU A 358 -5.17 -1.37 28.16
N LEU A 359 -6.12 -1.33 27.21
CA LEU A 359 -6.53 -0.10 26.54
C LEU A 359 -7.65 0.64 27.27
N ARG A 360 -8.51 -0.07 28.01
CA ARG A 360 -9.66 0.52 28.71
C ARG A 360 -9.27 1.10 30.06
N SER A 361 -8.42 0.42 30.83
CA SER A 361 -7.97 0.85 32.17
C SER A 361 -6.74 1.75 32.12
N GLY A 362 -5.99 1.73 31.01
CA GLY A 362 -4.83 2.57 30.80
C GLY A 362 -5.14 4.06 30.94
N LYS A 363 -4.24 4.81 31.59
CA LYS A 363 -4.37 6.26 31.75
C LYS A 363 -4.37 6.94 30.37
N ASN A 364 -5.48 7.61 30.04
CA ASN A 364 -5.60 8.35 28.79
C ASN A 364 -4.68 9.59 28.80
N GLN A 365 -3.71 9.64 27.88
CA GLN A 365 -2.78 10.75 27.70
C GLN A 365 -3.30 11.81 26.72
N LEU A 366 -4.54 11.72 26.23
CA LEU A 366 -5.06 12.67 25.24
C LEU A 366 -4.88 14.12 25.69
N ALA A 367 -5.26 14.45 26.92
CA ALA A 367 -5.14 15.81 27.47
C ALA A 367 -3.69 16.32 27.60
N ARG A 368 -2.69 15.42 27.59
CA ARG A 368 -1.27 15.79 27.59
C ARG A 368 -0.83 16.29 26.22
N PHE A 369 -1.33 15.67 25.15
CA PHE A 369 -0.96 15.99 23.77
C PHE A 369 -1.87 17.04 23.16
N LEU A 370 -3.17 16.97 23.46
CA LEU A 370 -4.19 17.87 22.96
C LEU A 370 -5.05 18.38 24.13
N PRO A 371 -4.56 19.39 24.89
CA PRO A 371 -5.28 19.92 26.06
C PRO A 371 -6.65 20.53 25.73
N GLU A 372 -6.79 21.06 24.51
CA GLU A 372 -8.02 21.69 24.01
C GLU A 372 -9.10 20.67 23.62
N ASP A 373 -8.73 19.39 23.45
CA ASP A 373 -9.63 18.30 23.02
C ASP A 373 -10.21 17.50 24.21
N GLY A 374 -10.37 18.15 25.36
CA GLY A 374 -10.84 17.51 26.60
C GLY A 374 -12.22 16.83 26.47
N GLU A 375 -13.09 17.36 25.61
CA GLU A 375 -14.41 16.78 25.33
C GLU A 375 -14.34 15.40 24.65
N LEU A 376 -13.22 15.07 24.00
CA LEU A 376 -13.02 13.79 23.30
C LEU A 376 -12.47 12.68 24.19
N ILE A 377 -12.07 12.97 25.43
CA ILE A 377 -11.51 11.99 26.38
C ILE A 377 -12.36 10.71 26.53
N PRO A 378 -13.72 10.77 26.52
CA PRO A 378 -14.55 9.57 26.58
C PRO A 378 -14.47 8.67 25.32
N TYR A 379 -14.10 9.23 24.17
CA TYR A 379 -14.21 8.58 22.86
C TYR A 379 -12.86 8.23 22.23
N LEU A 380 -11.83 9.02 22.53
CA LEU A 380 -10.49 8.93 21.96
C LEU A 380 -9.46 8.79 23.08
N LYS A 381 -8.62 7.76 22.99
CA LYS A 381 -7.56 7.50 23.96
C LYS A 381 -6.19 7.52 23.32
N VAL A 382 -5.23 8.09 24.04
CA VAL A 382 -3.80 7.90 23.76
C VAL A 382 -3.20 7.10 24.89
N ILE A 383 -2.83 5.85 24.61
CA ILE A 383 -2.27 4.94 25.60
C ILE A 383 -0.75 4.94 25.46
N ASP A 384 -0.05 5.22 26.55
CA ASP A 384 1.41 5.10 26.65
C ASP A 384 1.77 3.72 27.20
N ILE A 385 2.24 2.83 26.32
CA ILE A 385 2.57 1.43 26.64
C ILE A 385 3.63 1.35 27.74
N GLN A 386 4.57 2.28 27.77
CA GLN A 386 5.58 2.35 28.82
C GLN A 386 4.95 2.49 30.21
N GLN A 387 3.85 3.25 30.34
CA GLN A 387 3.17 3.48 31.61
C GLN A 387 2.27 2.31 32.01
N VAL A 388 1.59 1.68 31.05
CA VAL A 388 0.61 0.62 31.33
C VAL A 388 1.20 -0.79 31.39
N ALA A 389 2.42 -0.97 30.85
CA ALA A 389 3.07 -2.28 30.75
C ALA A 389 4.49 -2.28 31.34
N GLU A 390 4.73 -1.53 32.42
CA GLU A 390 6.00 -1.58 33.18
C GLU A 390 7.26 -1.40 32.32
N SER A 391 7.28 -0.38 31.47
CA SER A 391 8.37 -0.11 30.53
C SER A 391 8.59 -1.15 29.42
N ARG A 392 7.67 -2.09 29.22
CA ARG A 392 7.65 -2.93 28.00
C ARG A 392 7.28 -2.09 26.77
N ARG A 393 7.55 -2.66 25.60
CA ARG A 393 7.25 -2.11 24.28
C ARG A 393 6.27 -3.02 23.57
N LEU A 394 5.39 -2.47 22.73
CA LEU A 394 4.56 -3.30 21.85
C LEU A 394 5.34 -3.65 20.58
N THR A 395 5.39 -4.94 20.27
CA THR A 395 5.89 -5.49 19.00
C THR A 395 4.74 -6.18 18.29
N ILE A 396 4.60 -5.93 16.99
CA ILE A 396 3.62 -6.57 16.12
C ILE A 396 4.38 -7.42 15.10
N LEU A 397 4.03 -8.71 15.08
CA LEU A 397 4.55 -9.72 14.18
C LEU A 397 3.44 -10.13 13.22
N MET A 398 3.68 -10.05 11.91
CA MET A 398 2.69 -10.31 10.86
C MET A 398 3.20 -11.40 9.90
N ASP A 399 2.69 -12.62 10.06
CA ASP A 399 3.01 -13.76 9.18
C ASP A 399 1.95 -13.91 8.08
N GLY A 400 2.20 -13.27 6.94
CA GLY A 400 1.34 -13.39 5.77
C GLY A 400 1.45 -14.73 5.02
N SER A 401 2.22 -15.71 5.50
CA SER A 401 2.16 -17.10 5.00
C SER A 401 1.12 -17.92 5.75
N ARG A 402 0.95 -17.65 7.04
CA ARG A 402 -0.06 -18.26 7.91
C ARG A 402 -1.35 -17.43 8.03
N ASP A 403 -1.37 -16.24 7.42
CA ASP A 403 -2.43 -15.25 7.57
C ASP A 403 -2.68 -14.96 9.07
N GLU A 404 -1.60 -14.75 9.84
CA GLU A 404 -1.63 -14.63 11.31
C GLU A 404 -0.82 -13.43 11.79
N THR A 405 -1.38 -12.61 12.67
CA THR A 405 -0.71 -11.48 13.34
C THR A 405 -0.76 -11.64 14.85
N VAL A 406 0.33 -11.31 15.53
CA VAL A 406 0.37 -11.19 17.00
C VAL A 406 1.02 -9.88 17.41
N GLY A 407 0.29 -9.07 18.16
CA GLY A 407 0.81 -7.94 18.92
C GLY A 407 1.05 -8.36 20.36
N TYR A 408 2.30 -8.27 20.83
CA TYR A 408 2.67 -8.69 22.18
C TYR A 408 3.69 -7.72 22.82
N LEU A 409 3.74 -7.74 24.15
CA LEU A 409 4.60 -6.90 24.95
C LEU A 409 5.97 -7.56 25.12
N VAL A 410 7.04 -6.79 24.92
CA VAL A 410 8.43 -7.24 25.11
C VAL A 410 9.19 -6.30 26.01
N THR A 411 10.09 -6.83 26.83
CA THR A 411 10.99 -6.05 27.66
C THR A 411 12.02 -5.33 26.79
N GLY A 412 12.21 -4.02 26.97
CA GLY A 412 13.23 -3.25 26.26
C GLY A 412 13.49 -1.91 26.93
N ASN A 413 14.74 -1.43 26.89
CA ASN A 413 15.10 -0.12 27.43
C ASN A 413 14.56 0.99 26.52
N TRP A 414 13.78 1.92 27.05
CA TRP A 414 13.52 3.21 26.40
C TRP A 414 14.78 4.06 26.53
N ASP A 415 15.72 3.93 25.59
CA ASP A 415 16.76 4.95 25.48
C ASP A 415 16.06 6.25 25.09
N ASP A 416 16.01 7.23 26.00
CA ASP A 416 15.45 8.58 25.79
C ASP A 416 16.31 9.42 24.82
N GLN A 417 17.01 8.79 23.87
CA GLN A 417 17.54 9.49 22.71
C GLN A 417 16.41 9.60 21.67
N PRO A 418 16.29 10.72 20.94
CA PRO A 418 15.40 10.78 19.79
C PRO A 418 15.70 9.56 18.92
N ASP A 419 14.70 8.68 18.77
CA ASP A 419 14.85 7.37 18.13
C ASP A 419 15.74 7.52 16.89
N GLU A 420 16.89 6.85 16.89
CA GLU A 420 17.61 6.55 15.66
C GLU A 420 16.59 5.85 14.78
N LYS A 421 16.05 6.61 13.81
CA LYS A 421 14.98 6.26 12.88
C LYS A 421 14.69 4.77 12.94
N GLY A 422 13.74 4.39 13.80
CA GLY A 422 13.33 2.99 13.94
C GLY A 422 13.13 2.47 12.53
N THR A 423 14.06 1.62 12.08
CA THR A 423 14.19 1.23 10.70
C THR A 423 12.89 0.53 10.34
N ILE A 424 12.01 1.26 9.66
CA ILE A 424 11.16 0.64 8.67
C ILE A 424 12.17 -0.07 7.77
N SER A 425 12.13 -1.40 7.72
CA SER A 425 12.85 -2.12 6.67
C SER A 425 12.31 -1.55 5.37
N THR A 426 13.08 -0.62 4.82
CA THR A 426 12.74 0.21 3.68
C THR A 426 13.00 -0.63 2.43
N PHE A 427 11.94 -0.78 1.64
CA PHE A 427 11.95 -1.20 0.25
C PHE A 427 12.98 -0.41 -0.57
#